data_AF-A0AAV1SLB4-F1
#
_entry.id   AF-A0AAV1SLB4-F1
#
_cell.length_a   1.000
_cell.length_b   1.000
_cell.length_c   1.000
_cell.angle_alpha   90.00
_cell.angle_beta   90.00
_cell.angle_gamma   90.00
#
_symmetry.space_group_name_H-M   'P 1'
#
loop_
_entity.id
_entity.type
_entity.pdbx_description
1 polymer ?
#
loop_
_entity_poly.entity_id
_entity_poly.type
_entity_poly.pdbx_seq_one_letter_code
_entity_poly.pdbx_strand_id
1 'polypeptide(L)'
;MILVLTIIVDYSGFVKKLTWHESESSDGQWKEFRRDPQNRCDFYGWCGPNIICEPTYVNKFECACLPGFEPKYPRDWFLRGGSGGCVRKLLESSSVCEHREGFVKVENLILPDSTAAVWVDMSMSPADCELECKTNCSCSVYASIEIPGQGVGCLTWYGELLDMKYGTTDSYDLFVRVDAYELAEYNRKSNGSGEKKDILAILAPSVASLWFIISLFVAQEEGTKM
;
A
#
# COMPACT_ATOMS: atom_id res chain seq x y z
N MET A 1 16.81 -11.75 37.47
CA MET A 1 16.79 -11.37 36.04
C MET A 1 16.19 -10.00 35.94
N ILE A 2 16.97 -9.00 35.51
CA ILE A 2 16.53 -7.62 35.34
C ILE A 2 16.47 -7.33 33.85
N LEU A 3 15.32 -6.84 33.39
CA LEU A 3 15.12 -6.36 32.02
C LEU A 3 14.68 -4.90 32.08
N VAL A 4 15.47 -4.00 31.50
CA VAL A 4 15.10 -2.57 31.40
C VAL A 4 15.01 -2.19 29.92
N LEU A 5 13.90 -1.56 29.54
CA LEU A 5 13.72 -0.95 28.23
C LEU A 5 13.90 0.57 28.38
N THR A 6 14.67 1.18 27.50
CA THR A 6 14.84 2.64 27.48
C THR A 6 14.79 3.15 26.04
N ILE A 7 14.16 4.31 25.86
CA ILE A 7 14.11 5.03 24.59
C ILE A 7 14.87 6.33 24.79
N ILE A 8 15.88 6.56 23.94
CA ILE A 8 16.66 7.80 23.96
C ILE A 8 16.62 8.46 22.57
N VAL A 9 16.80 9.77 22.54
CA VAL A 9 17.17 10.50 21.32
C VAL A 9 18.65 10.83 21.44
N ASP A 10 19.45 10.41 20.46
CA ASP A 10 20.88 10.70 20.47
C ASP A 10 21.20 12.09 19.89
N TYR A 11 22.47 12.51 19.99
CA TYR A 11 22.92 13.82 19.51
C TYR A 11 22.78 14.00 17.99
N SER A 12 22.59 12.92 17.23
CA SER A 12 22.36 12.95 15.78
C SER A 12 20.87 13.00 15.43
N GLY A 13 19.98 13.03 16.43
CA GLY A 13 18.53 13.09 16.25
C GLY A 13 17.86 11.73 16.01
N PHE A 14 18.60 10.62 16.17
CA PHE A 14 18.02 9.29 16.01
C PHE A 14 17.37 8.82 17.31
N VAL A 15 16.16 8.27 17.19
CA VAL A 15 15.49 7.58 18.30
C VAL A 15 16.07 6.18 18.41
N LYS A 16 16.60 5.82 19.57
CA LYS A 16 17.15 4.49 19.85
C LYS A 16 16.34 3.80 20.93
N LYS A 17 15.99 2.54 20.69
CA LYS A 17 15.39 1.66 21.69
C LYS A 17 16.45 0.68 22.17
N LEU A 18 16.75 0.76 23.46
CA LEU A 18 17.81 0.02 24.12
C LEU A 18 17.21 -0.94 25.15
N THR A 19 17.81 -2.12 25.26
CA THR A 19 17.45 -3.12 26.27
C THR A 19 18.66 -3.44 27.13
N TRP A 20 18.49 -3.37 28.45
CA TRP A 20 19.43 -3.92 29.44
C TRP A 20 18.93 -5.28 29.88
N HIS A 21 19.76 -6.31 29.77
CA HIS A 21 19.47 -7.64 30.28
C HIS A 21 20.57 -8.09 31.23
N GLU A 22 20.21 -8.38 32.47
CA GLU A 22 21.11 -8.83 33.52
C GLU A 22 20.59 -10.12 34.15
N SER A 23 21.45 -11.13 34.22
CA SER A 23 21.16 -12.46 34.75
C SER A 23 22.31 -12.95 35.61
N GLU A 24 22.13 -14.06 36.33
CA GLU A 24 23.22 -14.68 37.11
C GLU A 24 24.44 -15.06 36.25
N SER A 25 24.27 -15.15 34.93
CA SER A 25 25.29 -15.50 33.94
C SER A 25 25.71 -14.32 33.05
N SER A 26 25.17 -13.12 33.22
CA SER A 26 25.53 -11.96 32.41
C SER A 26 25.53 -10.66 33.22
N ASP A 27 26.71 -10.03 33.30
CA ASP A 27 26.86 -8.64 33.75
C ASP A 27 26.19 -7.76 32.69
N GLY A 28 25.10 -7.09 33.07
CA GLY A 28 24.22 -6.44 32.11
C GLY A 28 24.94 -5.45 31.19
N GLN A 29 24.42 -5.32 29.96
CA GLN A 29 24.87 -4.32 29.00
C GLN A 29 23.68 -3.77 28.23
N TRP A 30 23.75 -2.48 27.88
CA TRP A 30 22.76 -1.86 27.00
C TRP A 30 22.96 -2.36 25.57
N LYS A 31 21.92 -2.95 25.00
CA LYS A 31 21.90 -3.36 23.59
C LYS A 31 20.86 -2.56 22.83
N GLU A 32 21.29 -1.89 21.77
CA GLU A 32 20.39 -1.28 20.79
C GLU A 32 19.73 -2.39 19.98
N PHE A 33 18.40 -2.45 19.98
CA PHE A 33 17.66 -3.39 19.15
C PHE A 33 16.84 -2.70 18.05
N ARG A 34 16.59 -1.38 18.17
CA ARG A 34 15.97 -0.58 17.11
C ARG A 34 16.53 0.84 17.13
N ARG A 35 16.66 1.41 15.93
CA ARG A 35 16.95 2.82 15.67
C ARG A 35 15.99 3.34 14.61
N ASP A 36 15.38 4.50 14.81
CA ASP A 36 14.51 5.16 13.84
C ASP A 36 15.07 6.58 13.54
N PRO A 37 15.02 7.08 12.29
CA PRO A 37 14.57 6.44 11.04
C PRO A 37 15.40 5.19 10.63
N GLN A 38 14.76 4.14 10.10
CA GLN A 38 15.44 2.91 9.62
C GLN A 38 15.73 2.95 8.12
N ASN A 39 14.87 3.61 7.35
CA ASN A 39 14.99 3.73 5.90
C ASN A 39 14.65 5.16 5.45
N ARG A 40 14.76 5.40 4.14
CA ARG A 40 14.51 6.73 3.56
C ARG A 40 13.06 7.21 3.75
N CYS A 41 12.09 6.32 3.64
CA CYS A 41 10.67 6.63 3.86
C CYS A 41 10.32 6.94 5.32
N ASP A 42 11.24 6.72 6.27
CA ASP A 42 11.03 7.09 7.67
C ASP A 42 11.43 8.55 7.94
N PHE A 43 12.08 9.23 6.99
CA PHE A 43 12.30 10.67 7.06
C PHE A 43 11.03 11.41 6.62
N TYR A 44 10.57 12.33 7.45
CA TYR A 44 9.36 13.09 7.19
C TYR A 44 9.42 13.80 5.84
N GLY A 45 8.43 13.54 4.98
CA GLY A 45 8.33 14.17 3.67
C GLY A 45 9.45 13.78 2.70
N TRP A 46 10.05 12.60 2.87
CA TRP A 46 11.05 12.07 1.91
C TRP A 46 10.51 12.07 0.47
N CYS A 47 9.29 11.56 0.32
CA CYS A 47 8.50 11.79 -0.88
C CYS A 47 7.62 13.03 -0.68
N GLY A 48 7.48 13.83 -1.74
CA GLY A 48 6.66 15.04 -1.71
C GLY A 48 5.16 14.78 -1.62
N PRO A 49 4.32 15.82 -1.72
CA PRO A 49 2.89 15.68 -1.52
C PRO A 49 2.19 14.77 -2.54
N ASN A 50 1.12 14.10 -2.11
CA ASN A 50 0.30 13.16 -2.89
C ASN A 50 1.08 11.97 -3.48
N ILE A 51 2.12 11.54 -2.77
CA ILE A 51 3.00 10.42 -3.11
C ILE A 51 3.06 9.44 -1.94
N ILE A 52 3.07 8.14 -2.26
CA ILE A 52 3.35 7.06 -1.32
C ILE A 52 4.83 6.66 -1.45
N CYS A 53 5.51 6.52 -0.30
CA CYS A 53 6.86 5.97 -0.22
C CYS A 53 6.85 4.46 0.00
N GLU A 54 7.59 3.72 -0.81
CA GLU A 54 7.73 2.26 -0.74
C GLU A 54 9.10 1.87 -0.17
N PRO A 55 9.19 1.48 1.11
CA PRO A 55 10.47 1.25 1.79
C PRO A 55 11.18 -0.04 1.34
N THR A 56 10.50 -0.96 0.66
CA THR A 56 11.06 -2.28 0.33
C THR A 56 12.07 -2.28 -0.81
N TYR A 57 12.11 -1.24 -1.65
CA TYR A 57 12.96 -1.23 -2.83
C TYR A 57 14.28 -0.47 -2.63
N VAL A 58 15.33 -1.20 -2.24
CA VAL A 58 16.68 -0.62 -2.01
C VAL A 58 17.34 -0.06 -3.28
N ASN A 59 16.88 -0.44 -4.49
CA ASN A 59 17.48 -0.06 -5.78
C ASN A 59 16.50 0.53 -6.82
N LYS A 60 15.24 0.75 -6.46
CA LYS A 60 14.26 1.43 -7.33
C LYS A 60 13.94 2.80 -6.76
N PHE A 61 13.35 3.64 -7.58
CA PHE A 61 12.76 4.88 -7.09
C PHE A 61 11.58 4.52 -6.19
N GLU A 62 11.66 4.92 -4.93
CA GLU A 62 10.77 4.56 -3.82
C GLU A 62 9.45 5.34 -3.81
N CYS A 63 9.35 6.43 -4.57
CA CYS A 63 8.18 7.31 -4.59
C CYS A 63 7.22 6.93 -5.72
N ALA A 64 5.92 6.81 -5.41
CA ALA A 64 4.84 6.59 -6.37
C ALA A 64 3.66 7.55 -6.15
N CYS A 65 3.17 8.21 -7.21
CA CYS A 65 1.97 9.04 -7.10
C CYS A 65 0.76 8.23 -6.65
N LEU A 66 -0.16 8.88 -5.93
CA LEU A 66 -1.48 8.31 -5.64
C LEU A 66 -2.27 7.99 -6.94
N PRO A 67 -3.22 7.04 -6.91
CA PRO A 67 -4.16 6.80 -8.02
C PRO A 67 -4.85 8.09 -8.46
N GLY A 68 -4.90 8.36 -9.78
CA GLY A 68 -5.45 9.61 -10.33
C GLY A 68 -4.52 10.83 -10.24
N PHE A 69 -3.28 10.67 -9.77
CA PHE A 69 -2.27 11.73 -9.73
C PHE A 69 -1.11 11.44 -10.69
N GLU A 70 -0.40 12.50 -11.09
CA GLU A 70 0.78 12.46 -11.95
C GLU A 70 1.88 13.41 -11.43
N PRO A 71 3.16 13.16 -11.77
CA PRO A 71 4.26 13.97 -11.25
C PRO A 71 4.13 15.43 -11.67
N LYS A 72 4.22 16.35 -10.70
CA LYS A 72 4.15 17.79 -10.95
C LYS A 72 5.28 18.28 -11.85
N TYR A 73 6.47 17.68 -11.69
CA TYR A 73 7.67 17.98 -12.47
C TYR A 73 8.20 16.70 -13.13
N PRO A 74 7.78 16.39 -14.38
CA PRO A 74 8.15 15.15 -15.05
C PRO A 74 9.66 14.95 -15.23
N ARG A 75 10.43 16.04 -15.39
CA ARG A 75 11.89 15.96 -15.53
C ARG A 75 12.56 15.51 -14.23
N ASP A 76 12.16 16.10 -13.11
CA ASP A 76 12.70 15.72 -11.79
C ASP A 76 12.32 14.28 -11.47
N TRP A 77 11.07 13.90 -11.76
CA TRP A 77 10.59 12.54 -11.60
C TRP A 77 11.40 11.52 -12.41
N PHE A 78 11.74 11.85 -13.67
CA PHE A 78 12.61 11.01 -14.51
C PHE A 78 14.01 10.83 -13.91
N LEU A 79 14.51 11.86 -13.22
CA LEU A 79 15.77 11.84 -12.48
C LEU A 79 15.62 11.25 -11.06
N ARG A 80 14.49 10.62 -10.75
CA ARG A 80 14.17 10.04 -9.43
C ARG A 80 14.09 11.10 -8.31
N GLY A 81 13.67 12.31 -8.65
CA GLY A 81 13.32 13.39 -7.72
C GLY A 81 11.83 13.40 -7.44
N GLY A 82 11.44 13.01 -6.23
CA GLY A 82 10.03 12.94 -5.78
C GLY A 82 9.58 14.10 -4.90
N SER A 83 10.46 15.02 -4.52
CA SER A 83 10.16 16.09 -3.56
C SER A 83 9.10 17.08 -4.04
N GLY A 84 8.97 17.25 -5.36
CA GLY A 84 8.01 18.17 -5.96
C GLY A 84 6.54 17.71 -5.90
N GLY A 85 6.29 16.47 -5.49
CA GLY A 85 4.93 15.95 -5.35
C GLY A 85 4.26 15.54 -6.65
N CYS A 86 3.02 15.08 -6.51
CA CYS A 86 2.12 14.79 -7.61
C CYS A 86 0.87 15.68 -7.55
N VAL A 87 0.31 15.97 -8.72
CA VAL A 87 -0.92 16.74 -8.91
C VAL A 87 -1.98 15.84 -9.54
N ARG A 88 -3.25 16.18 -9.39
CA ARG A 88 -4.33 15.42 -10.05
C ARG A 88 -4.13 15.46 -11.57
N LYS A 89 -4.35 14.33 -12.23
CA LYS A 89 -4.32 14.24 -13.70
C LYS A 89 -5.41 15.16 -14.27
N LEU A 90 -5.05 15.98 -15.25
CA LEU A 90 -6.00 16.82 -15.98
C LEU A 90 -6.41 16.10 -17.27
N LEU A 91 -7.51 15.35 -17.22
CA LEU A 91 -8.16 14.83 -18.44
C LEU A 91 -9.36 15.72 -18.77
N GLU A 92 -9.70 15.90 -20.04
CA GLU A 92 -10.86 16.71 -20.45
C GLU A 92 -12.20 16.20 -19.88
N SER A 93 -12.26 14.92 -19.49
CA SER A 93 -13.39 14.30 -18.80
C SER A 93 -13.14 14.04 -17.29
N SER A 94 -12.04 14.56 -16.73
CA SER A 94 -11.69 14.40 -15.31
C SER A 94 -12.29 15.55 -14.51
N SER A 95 -13.54 15.37 -14.11
CA SER A 95 -14.21 16.22 -13.13
C SER A 95 -14.55 15.39 -11.91
N VAL A 96 -13.72 15.51 -10.88
CA VAL A 96 -14.13 15.11 -9.52
C VAL A 96 -15.13 16.15 -9.03
N CYS A 97 -16.24 15.74 -8.38
CA CYS A 97 -17.38 16.57 -7.95
C CYS A 97 -18.52 16.70 -8.99
N GLU A 98 -18.54 15.86 -10.03
CA GLU A 98 -19.63 15.82 -11.03
C GLU A 98 -20.45 14.52 -10.98
N HIS A 99 -20.49 13.87 -9.81
CA HIS A 99 -21.28 12.67 -9.47
C HIS A 99 -20.80 11.37 -10.13
N ARG A 100 -19.80 11.42 -11.02
CA ARG A 100 -19.24 10.24 -11.67
C ARG A 100 -17.94 9.75 -11.01
N GLU A 101 -17.41 10.50 -10.06
CA GLU A 101 -16.27 10.08 -9.26
C GLU A 101 -16.58 8.89 -8.33
N GLY A 102 -15.51 8.24 -7.89
CA GLY A 102 -15.55 7.27 -6.80
C GLY A 102 -14.20 7.18 -6.12
N PHE A 103 -13.93 6.05 -5.47
CA PHE A 103 -12.77 5.88 -4.62
C PHE A 103 -11.96 4.65 -5.02
N VAL A 104 -10.65 4.82 -5.06
CA VAL A 104 -9.69 3.73 -5.21
C VAL A 104 -9.12 3.42 -3.84
N LYS A 105 -9.23 2.15 -3.43
CA LYS A 105 -8.65 1.64 -2.21
C LYS A 105 -7.14 1.44 -2.37
N VAL A 106 -6.36 2.02 -1.48
CA VAL A 106 -4.92 1.76 -1.34
C VAL A 106 -4.68 1.14 0.03
N GLU A 107 -4.19 -0.08 0.03
CA GLU A 107 -4.09 -0.91 1.23
C GLU A 107 -2.73 -0.80 1.91
N ASN A 108 -2.71 -1.09 3.21
CA ASN A 108 -1.50 -1.23 4.03
C ASN A 108 -0.62 0.02 4.06
N LEU A 109 -1.23 1.19 4.32
CA LEU A 109 -0.51 2.45 4.46
C LEU A 109 -0.34 2.86 5.92
N ILE A 110 0.79 3.47 6.22
CA ILE A 110 0.86 4.47 7.27
C ILE A 110 0.14 5.71 6.71
N LEU A 111 -0.89 6.15 7.44
CA LEU A 111 -1.73 7.26 7.02
C LEU A 111 -0.92 8.55 6.83
N PRO A 112 -1.37 9.46 5.95
CA PRO A 112 -0.74 10.76 5.80
C PRO A 112 -0.74 11.53 7.12
N ASP A 113 0.10 12.55 7.19
CA ASP A 113 0.10 13.45 8.33
C ASP A 113 -1.31 14.06 8.58
N SER A 114 -1.56 14.44 9.82
CA SER A 114 -2.89 14.89 10.24
C SER A 114 -3.13 16.38 10.02
N THR A 115 -2.18 17.09 9.40
CA THR A 115 -2.24 18.56 9.23
C THR A 115 -3.47 18.99 8.42
N ALA A 116 -3.82 18.22 7.39
CA ALA A 116 -5.01 18.44 6.56
C ALA A 116 -6.17 17.47 6.87
N ALA A 117 -6.08 16.72 7.98
CA ALA A 117 -7.04 15.70 8.35
C ALA A 117 -8.11 16.23 9.30
N VAL A 118 -9.33 15.71 9.18
CA VAL A 118 -10.46 16.00 10.05
C VAL A 118 -11.15 14.69 10.43
N TRP A 119 -11.27 14.45 11.73
CA TRP A 119 -12.17 13.43 12.27
C TRP A 119 -13.60 13.92 12.10
N VAL A 120 -14.35 13.29 11.20
CA VAL A 120 -15.75 13.63 10.93
C VAL A 120 -16.64 13.07 12.03
N ASP A 121 -16.40 11.80 12.38
CA ASP A 121 -17.12 11.08 13.44
C ASP A 121 -16.24 9.93 13.95
N MET A 122 -16.46 9.47 15.18
CA MET A 122 -15.72 8.37 15.83
C MET A 122 -16.49 7.03 15.81
N SER A 123 -17.73 7.04 15.32
CA SER A 123 -18.66 5.92 15.27
C SER A 123 -19.58 6.03 14.05
N MET A 124 -18.97 5.99 12.86
CA MET A 124 -19.63 6.09 11.56
C MET A 124 -19.35 4.86 10.71
N SER A 125 -20.35 4.41 9.94
CA SER A 125 -20.15 3.28 9.04
C SER A 125 -19.19 3.65 7.90
N PRO A 126 -18.42 2.70 7.35
CA PRO A 126 -17.56 2.99 6.20
C PRO A 126 -18.31 3.58 5.00
N ALA A 127 -19.56 3.14 4.78
CA ALA A 127 -20.40 3.64 3.70
C ALA A 127 -20.82 5.11 3.90
N ASP A 128 -21.14 5.49 5.15
CA ASP A 128 -21.47 6.88 5.47
C ASP A 128 -20.22 7.77 5.39
N CYS A 129 -19.04 7.26 5.78
CA CYS A 129 -17.79 7.99 5.64
C CYS A 129 -17.43 8.27 4.18
N GLU A 130 -17.64 7.29 3.30
CA GLU A 130 -17.52 7.49 1.85
C GLU A 130 -18.48 8.56 1.34
N LEU A 131 -19.74 8.50 1.77
CA LEU A 131 -20.76 9.46 1.37
C LEU A 131 -20.41 10.89 1.83
N GLU A 132 -19.96 11.06 3.08
CA GLU A 132 -19.52 12.35 3.63
C GLU A 132 -18.33 12.93 2.86
N CYS A 133 -17.33 12.11 2.53
CA CYS A 133 -16.24 12.58 1.68
C CYS A 133 -16.73 12.91 0.26
N LYS A 134 -17.65 12.13 -0.30
CA LYS A 134 -18.18 12.36 -1.64
C LYS A 134 -19.00 13.66 -1.74
N THR A 135 -19.81 13.99 -0.74
CA THR A 135 -20.63 15.22 -0.73
C THR A 135 -19.79 16.48 -0.57
N ASN A 136 -18.61 16.40 0.06
CA ASN A 136 -17.69 17.52 0.17
C ASN A 136 -16.65 17.50 -0.96
N CYS A 137 -16.78 18.42 -1.92
CA CYS A 137 -15.89 18.45 -3.09
C CYS A 137 -14.44 18.84 -2.81
N SER A 138 -14.13 19.32 -1.60
CA SER A 138 -12.74 19.52 -1.18
C SER A 138 -12.12 18.25 -0.62
N CYS A 139 -12.92 17.24 -0.26
CA CYS A 139 -12.42 15.98 0.27
C CYS A 139 -11.69 15.22 -0.85
N SER A 140 -10.41 14.93 -0.61
CA SER A 140 -9.57 14.19 -1.55
C SER A 140 -9.44 12.71 -1.18
N VAL A 141 -9.52 12.40 0.11
CA VAL A 141 -9.25 11.06 0.65
C VAL A 141 -10.03 10.86 1.95
N TYR A 142 -10.44 9.62 2.21
CA TYR A 142 -10.92 9.21 3.54
C TYR A 142 -10.27 7.89 4.00
N ALA A 143 -10.34 7.63 5.31
CA ALA A 143 -10.01 6.36 5.94
C ALA A 143 -11.12 6.00 6.95
N SER A 144 -11.50 4.73 7.00
CA SER A 144 -12.36 4.16 8.04
C SER A 144 -11.48 3.37 9.00
N ILE A 145 -11.41 3.83 10.26
CA ILE A 145 -10.45 3.34 11.24
C ILE A 145 -11.20 2.65 12.37
N GLU A 146 -10.93 1.37 12.60
CA GLU A 146 -11.48 0.67 13.76
C GLU A 146 -10.88 1.21 15.05
N ILE A 147 -11.74 1.70 15.95
CA ILE A 147 -11.35 2.25 17.24
C ILE A 147 -11.88 1.32 18.34
N PRO A 148 -10.98 0.61 19.07
CA PRO A 148 -11.37 -0.33 20.10
C PRO A 148 -12.34 0.29 21.12
N GLY A 149 -13.53 -0.30 21.24
CA GLY A 149 -14.55 0.12 22.22
C GLY A 149 -15.35 1.37 21.84
N GLN A 150 -15.14 1.98 20.66
CA GLN A 150 -15.88 3.18 20.23
C GLN A 150 -16.62 2.99 18.89
N GLY A 151 -16.13 2.11 18.01
CA GLY A 151 -16.73 1.84 16.72
C GLY A 151 -15.72 2.07 15.59
N VAL A 152 -16.21 2.54 14.44
CA VAL A 152 -15.37 2.88 13.29
C VAL A 152 -15.34 4.39 13.16
N GLY A 153 -14.15 5.00 13.27
CA GLY A 153 -13.97 6.42 13.05
C GLY A 153 -13.82 6.75 11.57
N CYS A 154 -14.36 7.89 11.17
CA CYS A 154 -14.22 8.46 9.83
C CYS A 154 -13.22 9.61 9.86
N LEU A 155 -12.09 9.43 9.16
CA LEU A 155 -11.05 10.44 9.02
C LEU A 155 -10.96 10.87 7.55
N THR A 156 -11.02 12.17 7.29
CA THR A 156 -11.02 12.73 5.92
C THR A 156 -9.92 13.77 5.75
N TRP A 157 -9.44 13.96 4.51
CA TRP A 157 -8.41 14.95 4.19
C TRP A 157 -8.88 15.94 3.12
N TYR A 158 -8.58 17.24 3.32
CA TYR A 158 -9.03 18.36 2.50
C TYR A 158 -7.90 19.14 1.80
N GLY A 159 -6.70 18.56 1.70
CA GLY A 159 -5.53 19.22 1.14
C GLY A 159 -4.52 18.23 0.55
N GLU A 160 -3.30 18.72 0.34
CA GLU A 160 -2.18 17.86 -0.04
C GLU A 160 -1.85 16.86 1.07
N LEU A 161 -1.54 15.64 0.67
CA LEU A 161 -1.26 14.53 1.57
C LEU A 161 0.25 14.33 1.67
N LEU A 162 0.80 14.39 2.88
CA LEU A 162 2.24 14.25 3.11
C LEU A 162 2.55 13.04 3.97
N ASP A 163 3.79 12.55 3.85
CA ASP A 163 4.36 11.52 4.71
C ASP A 163 3.66 10.14 4.69
N MET A 164 3.07 9.77 3.55
CA MET A 164 2.50 8.43 3.37
C MET A 164 3.58 7.42 2.99
N LYS A 165 3.47 6.22 3.55
CA LYS A 165 4.31 5.07 3.15
C LYS A 165 3.58 3.75 3.32
N TYR A 166 4.04 2.72 2.61
CA TYR A 166 3.58 1.37 2.89
C TYR A 166 4.05 0.91 4.27
N GLY A 167 3.10 0.41 5.06
CA GLY A 167 3.32 -0.14 6.39
C GLY A 167 3.25 -1.66 6.37
N THR A 168 4.01 -2.30 7.27
CA THR A 168 3.97 -3.76 7.46
C THR A 168 3.19 -4.19 8.70
N THR A 169 2.95 -3.26 9.63
CA THR A 169 2.28 -3.48 10.92
C THR A 169 1.48 -2.23 11.26
N ASP A 170 0.31 -2.40 11.87
CA ASP A 170 -0.58 -1.30 12.27
C ASP A 170 -0.87 -0.31 11.13
N SER A 171 -1.10 -0.87 9.95
CA SER A 171 -1.39 -0.15 8.71
C SER A 171 -2.88 -0.04 8.45
N TYR A 172 -3.26 0.96 7.68
CA TYR A 172 -4.64 1.29 7.38
C TYR A 172 -4.89 1.32 5.87
N ASP A 173 -6.17 1.21 5.52
CA ASP A 173 -6.62 1.38 4.15
C ASP A 173 -7.04 2.83 3.92
N LEU A 174 -6.59 3.38 2.80
CA LEU A 174 -6.85 4.75 2.38
C LEU A 174 -7.69 4.74 1.11
N PHE A 175 -8.75 5.53 1.07
CA PHE A 175 -9.67 5.59 -0.06
C PHE A 175 -9.49 6.90 -0.80
N VAL A 176 -8.85 6.83 -1.97
CA VAL A 176 -8.45 8.00 -2.77
C VAL A 176 -9.55 8.36 -3.73
N ARG A 177 -10.07 9.59 -3.64
CA ARG A 177 -11.10 10.09 -4.55
C ARG A 177 -10.51 10.31 -5.94
N VAL A 178 -11.08 9.65 -6.95
CA VAL A 178 -10.64 9.71 -8.35
C VAL A 178 -11.83 9.93 -9.28
N ASP A 179 -11.57 10.43 -10.49
CA ASP A 179 -12.61 10.57 -11.52
C ASP A 179 -13.10 9.20 -12.04
N ALA A 180 -14.17 9.24 -12.82
CA ALA A 180 -14.81 8.06 -13.39
C ALA A 180 -13.89 7.23 -14.30
N TYR A 181 -13.03 7.90 -15.05
CA TYR A 181 -12.13 7.26 -16.01
C TYR A 181 -11.03 6.48 -15.28
N GLU A 182 -10.37 7.12 -14.30
CA GLU A 182 -9.36 6.47 -13.48
C GLU A 182 -9.96 5.31 -12.67
N LEU A 183 -11.19 5.47 -12.15
CA LEU A 183 -11.90 4.40 -11.45
C LEU A 183 -12.18 3.19 -12.35
N ALA A 184 -12.64 3.43 -13.58
CA ALA A 184 -12.88 2.36 -14.56
C ALA A 184 -11.58 1.64 -14.94
N GLU A 185 -10.50 2.40 -15.15
CA GLU A 185 -9.17 1.85 -15.44
C GLU A 185 -8.62 1.01 -14.28
N TYR A 186 -8.80 1.47 -13.04
CA TYR A 186 -8.42 0.72 -11.85
C TYR A 186 -9.16 -0.62 -11.76
N ASN A 187 -10.49 -0.60 -11.92
CA ASN A 187 -11.33 -1.80 -11.88
C ASN A 187 -11.00 -2.79 -13.02
N ARG A 188 -10.62 -2.30 -14.20
CA ARG A 188 -10.16 -3.17 -15.29
C ARG A 188 -8.88 -3.91 -14.92
N LYS A 189 -7.92 -3.21 -14.31
CA LYS A 189 -6.63 -3.79 -13.90
C LYS A 189 -6.79 -4.80 -12.76
N SER A 190 -7.64 -4.53 -11.77
CA SER A 190 -7.89 -5.46 -10.67
C SER A 190 -8.57 -6.74 -11.14
N ASN A 191 -9.53 -6.66 -12.08
CA ASN A 191 -10.22 -7.83 -12.61
C ASN A 191 -9.35 -8.65 -13.58
N GLY A 192 -8.48 -8.00 -14.37
CA GLY A 192 -7.59 -8.67 -15.32
C GLY A 192 -6.47 -9.52 -14.69
N SER A 193 -6.18 -9.36 -13.39
CA SER A 193 -5.19 -10.23 -12.72
C SER A 193 -5.74 -11.62 -12.39
N GLY A 194 -7.05 -11.86 -12.55
CA GLY A 194 -7.75 -13.13 -12.27
C GLY A 194 -7.81 -14.11 -13.44
N GLU A 195 -7.52 -13.70 -14.68
CA GLU A 195 -7.65 -14.52 -15.90
C GLU A 195 -6.41 -15.37 -16.23
N LYS A 196 -5.64 -15.81 -15.22
CA LYS A 196 -4.63 -16.87 -15.41
C LYS A 196 -5.17 -18.28 -15.15
N LYS A 197 -6.49 -18.47 -15.06
CA LYS A 197 -7.12 -19.78 -14.80
C LYS A 197 -7.40 -20.61 -16.05
N ASP A 198 -7.43 -20.03 -17.25
CA ASP A 198 -7.79 -20.77 -18.47
C ASP A 198 -6.61 -21.46 -19.18
N ILE A 199 -5.36 -21.13 -18.85
CA ILE A 199 -4.20 -21.81 -19.46
C ILE A 199 -4.01 -23.24 -18.90
N LEU A 200 -4.47 -23.52 -17.67
CA LEU A 200 -4.34 -24.85 -17.08
C LEU A 200 -5.32 -25.88 -17.67
N ALA A 201 -6.48 -25.43 -18.14
CA ALA A 201 -7.49 -26.29 -18.77
C ALA A 201 -7.06 -26.79 -20.16
N ILE A 202 -6.19 -26.05 -20.86
CA ILE A 202 -5.73 -26.38 -22.22
C ILE A 202 -4.60 -27.45 -22.20
N LEU A 203 -3.84 -27.57 -21.11
CA LEU A 203 -2.72 -28.52 -21.01
C LEU A 203 -3.15 -29.93 -20.55
N ALA A 204 -4.26 -30.06 -19.83
CA ALA A 204 -4.74 -31.35 -19.30
C ALA A 204 -5.11 -32.39 -20.40
N PRO A 205 -5.80 -32.03 -21.50
CA PRO A 205 -6.13 -33.01 -22.55
C PRO A 205 -4.89 -33.48 -23.32
N SER A 206 -3.87 -32.61 -23.50
CA SER A 206 -2.65 -32.96 -24.24
C SER A 206 -1.81 -34.02 -23.52
N VAL A 207 -1.72 -33.93 -22.19
CA VAL A 207 -0.96 -34.92 -21.40
C VAL A 207 -1.69 -36.27 -21.40
N ALA A 208 -3.01 -36.29 -21.23
CA ALA A 208 -3.79 -37.53 -21.22
C ALA A 208 -3.73 -38.28 -22.56
N SER A 209 -3.77 -37.55 -23.68
CA SER A 209 -3.70 -38.14 -25.02
C SER A 209 -2.31 -38.70 -25.34
N LEU A 210 -1.22 -38.04 -24.92
CA LEU A 210 0.14 -38.58 -25.02
C LEU A 210 0.32 -39.87 -24.20
N TRP A 211 -0.17 -39.91 -22.96
CA TRP A 211 -0.13 -41.12 -22.13
C TRP A 211 -0.93 -42.27 -22.73
N PHE A 212 -2.11 -41.99 -23.30
CA PHE A 212 -2.93 -43.03 -23.94
C PHE A 212 -2.23 -43.64 -25.17
N ILE A 213 -1.58 -42.80 -25.99
CA ILE A 213 -0.81 -43.25 -27.14
C ILE A 213 0.38 -44.13 -26.69
N ILE A 214 1.12 -43.71 -25.67
CA ILE A 214 2.25 -44.49 -25.14
C ILE A 214 1.77 -45.87 -24.64
N SER A 215 0.66 -45.92 -23.89
CA SER A 215 0.09 -47.18 -23.42
C SER A 215 -0.32 -48.12 -24.55
N LEU A 216 -0.88 -47.59 -25.65
CA LEU A 216 -1.21 -48.40 -26.83
C LEU A 216 0.05 -48.98 -27.51
N PHE A 217 1.12 -48.19 -27.63
CA PHE A 217 2.38 -48.67 -28.21
C PHE A 217 3.00 -49.79 -27.36
N VAL A 218 3.01 -49.64 -26.03
CA VAL A 218 3.54 -50.67 -25.13
C VAL A 218 2.72 -51.97 -25.23
N ALA A 219 1.39 -51.87 -25.29
CA ALA A 219 0.51 -53.03 -25.44
C ALA A 219 0.72 -53.78 -26.77
N GLN A 220 1.02 -53.07 -27.87
CA GLN A 220 1.34 -53.72 -29.15
C GLN A 220 2.69 -54.46 -29.12
N GLU A 221 3.67 -53.95 -28.38
CA GLU A 221 4.98 -54.59 -28.27
C GLU A 221 4.95 -55.89 -27.45
N GLU A 222 4.09 -55.95 -26.43
CA GLU A 222 3.87 -57.18 -25.65
C GLU A 222 3.07 -58.24 -26.44
N GLY A 223 2.09 -57.83 -27.25
CA GLY A 223 1.31 -58.74 -28.10
C GLY A 223 2.10 -59.35 -29.28
N THR A 224 3.25 -58.77 -29.64
CA THR A 224 4.09 -59.28 -30.74
C THR A 224 5.18 -60.26 -30.25
N LYS A 225 5.28 -60.47 -28.92
CA LYS A 225 6.23 -61.41 -28.30
C LYS A 225 5.59 -62.74 -27.83
N MET A 226 4.37 -63.06 -28.29
CA MET A 226 3.73 -64.36 -28.06
C MET A 226 3.63 -65.19 -29.34
#